data_AF-A0A972Z8G6-F1
#
_entry.id   AF-A0A972Z8G6-F1
#
_cell.length_a   1.000
_cell.length_b   1.000
_cell.length_c   1.000
_cell.angle_alpha   90.00
_cell.angle_beta   90.00
_cell.angle_gamma   90.00
#
_symmetry.space_group_name_H-M   'P 1'
#
loop_
_entity.id
_entity.type
_entity.pdbx_description
1 polymer ?
#
loop_
_entity_poly.entity_id
_entity_poly.type
_entity_poly.pdbx_seq_one_letter_code
_entity_poly.pdbx_strand_id
1 'polypeptide(L)'
;MKIVYTIIVMIVVLFVITFSLNNAVPVRVNYYNFVDFTMPLYLIFFISFRAGLIFAGLVGIGERYRLSRRIAKLNKKIIELEIEKSEVERLPVTFEGPPSEE
;
A
#
# COMPACT_ATOMS: atom_id res chain seq x y z
N MET A 1 -8.39 -9.92 24.14
CA MET A 1 -7.55 -9.34 23.06
C MET A 1 -6.72 -8.13 23.49
N LYS A 2 -7.28 -7.11 24.18
CA LYS A 2 -6.51 -5.92 24.60
C LYS A 2 -5.37 -6.22 25.58
N ILE A 3 -5.59 -7.05 26.61
CA ILE A 3 -4.54 -7.46 27.56
C ILE A 3 -3.38 -8.18 26.84
N VAL A 4 -3.70 -9.14 25.95
CA VAL A 4 -2.68 -9.88 25.18
C VAL A 4 -1.87 -8.92 24.30
N TYR A 5 -2.54 -8.00 23.61
CA TYR A 5 -1.86 -6.96 22.83
C TYR A 5 -0.94 -6.10 23.71
N THR A 6 -1.40 -5.64 24.87
CA THR A 6 -0.59 -4.86 25.81
C THR A 6 0.63 -5.65 26.30
N ILE A 7 0.47 -6.93 26.62
CA ILE A 7 1.59 -7.80 27.03
C ILE A 7 2.62 -7.93 25.90
N ILE A 8 2.17 -8.17 24.67
CA ILE A 8 3.06 -8.26 23.50
C ILE A 8 3.81 -6.95 23.29
N VAL A 9 3.10 -5.81 23.31
CA VAL A 9 3.72 -4.49 23.17
C VAL A 9 4.74 -4.25 24.28
N MET A 10 4.43 -4.63 25.52
CA MET A 10 5.37 -4.49 26.65
C MET A 10 6.63 -5.33 26.45
N ILE A 11 6.50 -6.58 26.00
CA ILE A 11 7.64 -7.45 25.68
C ILE A 11 8.49 -6.81 24.58
N VAL A 12 7.88 -6.29 23.52
CA VAL A 12 8.59 -5.61 22.43
C VAL A 12 9.31 -4.37 22.93
N VAL A 13 8.68 -3.54 23.76
CA VAL A 13 9.31 -2.35 24.34
C VAL A 13 10.50 -2.73 25.22
N LEU A 14 10.36 -3.74 26.08
CA LEU A 14 11.47 -4.24 26.91
C LEU A 14 12.61 -4.79 26.06
N PHE A 15 12.29 -5.50 24.98
CA PHE A 15 13.29 -5.95 24.01
C PHE A 15 14.02 -4.78 23.36
N VAL A 16 13.31 -3.75 22.91
CA VAL A 16 13.91 -2.55 22.30
C VAL A 16 14.84 -1.83 23.28
N ILE A 17 14.44 -1.70 24.55
CA ILE A 17 15.25 -1.08 25.60
C ILE A 17 16.53 -1.88 25.86
N THR A 18 16.40 -3.19 26.11
CA THR A 18 17.56 -4.06 26.41
C THR A 18 18.50 -4.17 25.22
N PHE A 19 17.96 -4.26 23.99
CA PHE A 19 18.75 -4.19 22.76
C PHE A 19 19.53 -2.88 22.66
N SER A 20 18.88 -1.74 22.93
CA SER A 20 19.54 -0.43 22.84
C SER A 20 20.66 -0.28 23.87
N LEU A 21 20.43 -0.70 25.12
CA LEU A 21 21.43 -0.64 26.18
C LEU A 21 22.65 -1.52 25.87
N ASN A 22 22.43 -2.76 25.43
CA ASN A 22 23.51 -3.70 25.10
C ASN A 22 24.27 -3.31 23.81
N ASN A 23 23.67 -2.47 22.96
CA ASN A 23 24.27 -1.98 21.72
C ASN A 23 24.55 -0.47 21.78
N ALA A 24 24.81 0.08 22.97
CA ALA A 24 25.23 1.47 23.17
C ALA A 24 26.71 1.73 22.80
N VAL A 25 27.34 0.80 22.08
CA VAL A 25 28.74 0.92 21.64
C VAL A 25 28.89 2.11 20.70
N PRO A 26 29.82 3.05 20.97
CA PRO A 26 30.06 4.18 20.09
C PRO A 26 30.69 3.71 18.77
N VAL A 27 30.07 4.07 17.66
CA VAL A 27 30.55 3.78 16.31
C VAL A 27 30.75 5.09 15.56
N ARG A 28 31.94 5.25 14.97
CA ARG A 28 32.24 6.38 14.09
C ARG A 28 31.65 6.11 12.72
N VAL A 29 30.77 6.99 12.26
CA VAL A 29 30.20 6.97 10.93
C VAL A 29 30.94 7.99 10.09
N ASN A 30 31.73 7.50 9.13
CA ASN A 30 32.33 8.30 8.08
C ASN A 30 31.63 7.95 6.75
N TYR A 31 30.99 8.94 6.13
CA TYR A 31 30.28 8.74 4.87
C TYR A 31 30.73 9.75 3.82
N TYR A 32 31.47 9.26 2.82
CA TYR A 32 31.95 10.00 1.63
C TYR A 32 32.49 11.41 1.93
N ASN A 33 33.19 11.60 3.05
CA ASN A 33 33.73 12.88 3.53
C ASN A 33 32.71 14.00 3.81
N PHE A 34 31.41 13.75 3.69
CA PHE A 34 30.35 14.74 4.02
C PHE A 34 29.91 14.64 5.48
N VAL A 35 30.11 13.48 6.09
CA VAL A 35 29.59 13.15 7.41
C VAL A 35 30.66 12.43 8.18
N ASP A 36 30.98 12.94 9.36
CA ASP A 36 31.92 12.34 10.31
C ASP A 36 31.46 12.61 11.73
N PHE A 37 30.80 11.62 12.35
CA PHE A 37 30.38 11.73 13.74
C PHE A 37 30.33 10.36 14.41
N THR A 38 30.35 10.36 15.74
CA THR A 38 30.26 9.16 16.55
C THR A 38 28.87 9.07 17.15
N MET A 39 28.21 7.93 16.99
CA MET A 39 26.92 7.65 17.64
C MET A 39 26.84 6.19 18.11
N PRO A 40 25.99 5.89 19.10
CA PRO A 40 25.71 4.51 19.50
C PRO A 40 25.20 3.66 18.34
N LEU A 41 25.64 2.40 18.27
CA LEU A 41 25.28 1.46 17.22
C LEU A 41 23.75 1.27 17.07
N TYR A 42 23.01 1.22 18.17
CA TYR A 42 21.56 1.07 18.12
C TYR A 42 20.86 2.21 17.34
N LEU A 43 21.41 3.43 17.35
CA LEU A 43 20.84 4.56 16.61
C LEU A 43 20.99 4.35 15.10
N ILE A 44 22.11 3.81 14.63
CA ILE A 44 22.32 3.45 13.22
C ILE A 44 21.23 2.49 12.75
N PHE A 45 20.97 1.44 13.54
CA PHE A 45 19.93 0.47 13.22
C PHE A 45 18.54 1.09 13.18
N PHE A 46 18.19 1.93 14.17
CA PHE A 46 16.87 2.55 14.21
C PHE A 46 16.64 3.55 13.07
N ILE A 47 17.66 4.35 12.72
CA ILE A 47 17.57 5.28 11.58
C ILE A 47 17.40 4.49 10.29
N SER A 48 18.23 3.46 10.07
CA SER A 48 18.16 2.62 8.87
C SER A 48 16.81 1.90 8.75
N PHE A 49 16.32 1.33 9.84
CA PHE A 49 15.01 0.67 9.88
C PHE A 49 13.86 1.66 9.61
N ARG A 50 13.89 2.85 10.23
CA ARG A 50 12.88 3.89 9.98
C ARG A 50 12.90 4.37 8.53
N ALA A 51 14.08 4.52 7.94
CA ALA A 51 14.21 4.86 6.52
C ALA A 51 13.56 3.78 5.64
N GLY A 52 13.80 2.50 5.94
CA GLY A 52 13.12 1.37 5.28
C GLY A 52 11.61 1.39 5.46
N LEU A 53 11.10 1.70 6.65
CA LEU A 53 9.67 1.81 6.92
C LEU A 53 9.01 2.95 6.12
N ILE A 54 9.66 4.11 6.05
CA ILE A 54 9.21 5.24 5.23
C ILE A 54 9.19 4.83 3.76
N PHE A 55 10.26 4.20 3.27
CA PHE A 55 10.35 3.73 1.89
C PHE A 55 9.23 2.74 1.55
N ALA A 56 9.01 1.73 2.38
CA ALA A 56 7.92 0.77 2.22
C ALA A 56 6.54 1.46 2.22
N GLY A 57 6.34 2.45 3.10
CA GLY A 57 5.14 3.27 3.13
C GLY A 57 4.90 4.02 1.81
N LEU A 58 5.94 4.62 1.23
CA LEU A 58 5.86 5.31 -0.06
C LEU A 58 5.50 4.35 -1.20
N VAL A 59 6.12 3.16 -1.25
CA VAL A 59 5.78 2.12 -2.22
C VAL A 59 4.31 1.71 -2.09
N GLY A 60 3.85 1.47 -0.86
CA GLY A 60 2.45 1.09 -0.58
C GLY A 60 1.44 2.18 -1.00
N ILE A 61 1.77 3.45 -0.83
CA ILE A 61 0.94 4.57 -1.31
C ILE A 61 0.84 4.55 -2.84
N GLY A 62 1.98 4.35 -3.53
CA GLY A 62 2.01 4.25 -4.99
C GLY A 62 1.16 3.10 -5.53
N GLU A 63 1.23 1.93 -4.90
CA GLU A 63 0.41 0.79 -5.26
C GLU A 63 -1.08 1.05 -5.05
N ARG A 64 -1.46 1.57 -3.88
CA ARG A 64 -2.85 1.94 -3.56
C ARG A 64 -3.40 2.92 -4.58
N TYR A 65 -2.61 3.93 -4.96
CA TYR A 65 -3.00 4.91 -5.96
C TYR A 65 -3.30 4.27 -7.32
N ARG A 66 -2.40 3.39 -7.79
CA ARG A 66 -2.57 2.64 -9.04
C ARG A 66 -3.82 1.76 -8.98
N LEU A 67 -4.05 1.08 -7.86
CA LEU A 67 -5.23 0.25 -7.64
C LEU A 67 -6.52 1.08 -7.67
N SER A 68 -6.57 2.21 -6.96
CA SER A 68 -7.73 3.12 -6.96
C SER A 68 -8.05 3.62 -8.37
N ARG A 69 -7.04 3.97 -9.17
CA ARG A 69 -7.25 4.35 -10.58
C ARG A 69 -7.82 3.19 -11.42
N ARG A 70 -7.38 1.95 -11.19
CA ARG A 70 -7.92 0.76 -11.87
C ARG A 70 -9.37 0.52 -11.49
N ILE A 71 -9.71 0.62 -10.21
CA ILE A 71 -11.09 0.48 -9.71
C ILE A 71 -12.00 1.54 -10.37
N ALA A 72 -11.55 2.80 -10.41
CA ALA A 72 -12.32 3.87 -11.06
C ALA A 72 -12.55 3.61 -12.56
N LYS A 73 -11.54 3.11 -13.29
CA LYS A 73 -11.69 2.75 -14.70
C LYS A 73 -12.64 1.57 -14.90
N LEU A 74 -12.54 0.53 -14.06
CA LEU A 74 -13.40 -0.65 -14.14
C LEU A 74 -14.86 -0.28 -13.85
N ASN A 75 -15.13 0.54 -12.83
CA ASN A 75 -16.48 1.00 -12.52
C ASN A 75 -17.10 1.81 -13.68
N LYS A 76 -16.32 2.68 -14.33
CA LYS A 76 -16.79 3.39 -15.53
C LYS A 76 -17.19 2.42 -16.65
N LYS A 77 -16.38 1.39 -16.88
CA LYS A 77 -16.66 0.38 -17.91
C LYS A 77 -17.91 -0.45 -17.59
N ILE A 78 -18.16 -0.74 -16.31
CA ILE A 78 -19.40 -1.42 -15.87
C ILE A 78 -20.62 -0.57 -16.25
N ILE A 79 -20.59 0.72 -15.93
CA ILE A 79 -21.71 1.64 -16.23
C ILE A 79 -21.94 1.73 -17.74
N GLU A 80 -20.88 1.87 -18.53
CA GLU A 80 -20.96 1.93 -20.00
C GLU A 80 -21.57 0.67 -20.60
N LEU A 81 -21.12 -0.52 -20.16
CA LEU A 81 -21.66 -1.79 -20.62
C LEU A 81 -23.12 -2.01 -20.19
N GLU A 82 -23.52 -1.51 -19.01
CA GLU A 82 -24.90 -1.58 -18.53
C GLU A 82 -25.83 -0.69 -19.36
N ILE A 83 -25.36 0.49 -19.77
CA ILE A 83 -26.08 1.38 -20.69
C ILE A 83 -26.24 0.71 -22.07
N GLU A 84 -25.16 0.22 -22.67
CA GLU A 84 -25.21 -0.48 -23.98
C GLU A 84 -26.20 -1.64 -23.96
N LYS A 85 -26.16 -2.47 -22.90
CA LYS A 85 -27.11 -3.58 -22.75
C LYS A 85 -28.55 -3.08 -22.71
N SER A 86 -28.81 -2.00 -21.99
CA SER A 86 -30.14 -1.40 -21.90
C SER A 86 -30.62 -0.76 -23.20
N GLU A 87 -29.71 -0.26 -24.05
CA GLU A 87 -30.04 0.28 -25.38
C GLU A 87 -30.37 -0.86 -26.36
N VAL A 88 -29.58 -1.93 -26.35
CA VAL A 88 -29.83 -3.13 -27.18
C VAL A 88 -31.18 -3.75 -26.84
N GLU A 89 -31.56 -3.79 -25.56
CA GLU A 89 -32.84 -4.35 -25.09
C GLU A 89 -34.05 -3.44 -25.43
N ARG A 90 -33.81 -2.17 -25.76
CA ARG A 90 -34.84 -1.19 -26.15
C ARG A 90 -35.05 -1.07 -27.66
N LEU A 91 -34.21 -1.68 -28.48
CA LEU A 91 -34.45 -1.72 -29.92
C LEU A 91 -35.74 -2.52 -30.17
N PRO A 92 -36.74 -1.96 -30.86
CA PRO A 92 -37.93 -2.72 -31.22
C PRO A 92 -37.47 -3.90 -32.05
N VAL A 93 -37.84 -5.11 -31.65
CA VAL A 93 -37.67 -6.30 -32.49
C VAL A 93 -38.46 -6.01 -33.76
N THR A 94 -37.76 -5.59 -34.82
CA THR A 94 -38.36 -5.50 -36.15
C THR A 94 -38.62 -6.93 -36.56
N PHE A 95 -39.83 -7.41 -36.22
CA PHE A 95 -40.38 -8.57 -36.87
C PHE A 95 -40.62 -8.16 -38.33
N GLU A 96 -39.64 -8.39 -39.19
CA GLU A 96 -39.89 -8.55 -40.61
C GLU A 96 -40.86 -9.73 -40.73
N GLY A 97 -42.16 -9.41 -40.76
CA GLY A 97 -43.19 -10.37 -41.10
C GLY A 97 -42.90 -10.94 -42.49
N PRO A 98 -43.21 -12.23 -42.73
CA PRO A 98 -42.92 -12.85 -44.02
C PRO A 98 -43.59 -12.06 -45.15
N PRO A 99 -42.97 -12.01 -46.35
CA PRO A 99 -43.51 -11.25 -47.47
C PRO A 99 -44.93 -11.72 -47.74
N SER A 100 -45.88 -10.78 -47.81
CA SER A 100 -47.21 -11.06 -48.31
C SER A 100 -47.08 -11.56 -49.75
N GLU A 101 -47.29 -12.86 -49.95
CA GLU A 101 -47.49 -13.44 -51.27
C GLU A 101 -48.78 -12.84 -51.85
N GLU A 102 -48.63 -12.04 -52.91
CA GLU A 102 -49.70 -11.59 -53.81
C GLU A 102 -50.13 -12.72 -54.75
#